data_AF-A0A821M1R7-F1
#
_entry.id   AF-A0A821M1R7-F1
#
_cell.length_a   1.000
_cell.length_b   1.000
_cell.length_c   1.000
_cell.angle_alpha   90.00
_cell.angle_beta   90.00
_cell.angle_gamma   90.00
#
_symmetry.space_group_name_H-M   'P 1'
#
loop_
_entity.id
_entity.type
_entity.pdbx_description
1 polymer ?
#
loop_
_entity_poly.entity_id
_entity_poly.type
_entity_poly.pdbx_seq_one_letter_code
_entity_poly.pdbx_strand_id
1 'polypeptide(L)'
;MSGTTTKDIQDDRMVFGWTRAILYSILNAHKPTENIYGDMLKECRDIYHDNQKMCEIIDDFEKTYDPKKAIWWYTKDSFLYRQINAAFRTENIPTIWKFRFVIQDIYKRLELLHEEQMKNYD
;
A
#
# COMPACT_ATOMS: atom_id res chain seq x y z
N MET A 1 19.51 31.74 0.41
CA MET A 1 18.70 31.14 -0.68
C MET A 1 19.60 30.17 -1.42
N SER A 2 19.55 28.88 -1.09
CA SER A 2 20.35 27.86 -1.77
C SER A 2 19.67 27.55 -3.10
N GLY A 3 20.35 27.82 -4.21
CA GLY A 3 19.84 27.57 -5.55
C GLY A 3 19.91 26.08 -5.87
N THR A 4 18.77 25.47 -6.16
CA THR A 4 18.64 24.09 -6.66
C THR A 4 19.49 23.94 -7.91
N THR A 5 20.44 22.99 -7.92
CA THR A 5 21.34 22.77 -9.05
C THR A 5 20.66 21.94 -10.15
N THR A 6 21.17 21.99 -11.38
CA THR A 6 20.63 21.24 -12.52
C THR A 6 20.60 19.72 -12.27
N LYS A 7 21.48 19.21 -11.40
CA LYS A 7 21.50 17.80 -10.98
C LYS A 7 20.28 17.45 -10.12
N ASP A 8 19.92 18.31 -9.17
CA ASP A 8 18.76 18.12 -8.29
C ASP A 8 17.46 18.06 -9.11
N ILE A 9 17.31 18.91 -10.13
CA ILE A 9 16.14 18.91 -11.04
C ILE A 9 16.08 17.64 -11.92
N GLN A 10 17.24 17.09 -12.30
CA GLN A 10 17.28 15.86 -13.08
C GLN A 10 16.98 14.64 -12.21
N ASP A 11 17.44 14.66 -10.96
CA ASP A 11 17.13 13.65 -9.95
C ASP A 11 15.64 13.65 -9.60
N ASP A 12 15.04 14.82 -9.34
CA ASP A 12 13.60 14.96 -9.09
C ASP A 12 12.74 14.43 -10.26
N ARG A 13 13.14 14.71 -11.50
CA ARG A 13 12.46 14.20 -12.70
C ARG A 13 12.58 12.69 -12.82
N MET A 14 13.74 12.14 -12.47
CA MET A 14 13.97 10.70 -12.45
C MET A 14 13.13 10.03 -11.37
N VAL A 15 13.13 10.54 -10.14
CA VAL A 15 12.32 10.06 -9.01
C VAL A 15 10.83 10.12 -9.35
N PHE A 16 10.35 11.21 -9.94
CA PHE A 16 8.96 11.34 -10.39
C PHE A 16 8.60 10.31 -11.47
N GLY A 17 9.47 10.13 -12.47
CA GLY A 17 9.28 9.13 -13.54
C GLY A 17 9.21 7.71 -13.00
N TRP A 18 10.15 7.33 -12.13
CA TRP A 18 10.18 6.00 -11.49
C TRP A 18 8.98 5.77 -10.58
N THR A 19 8.59 6.76 -9.78
CA THR A 19 7.41 6.66 -8.90
C THR A 19 6.14 6.43 -9.72
N ARG A 20 5.98 7.16 -10.83
CA ARG A 20 4.84 6.96 -11.74
C ARG A 20 4.88 5.60 -12.42
N ALA A 21 6.05 5.13 -12.84
CA ALA A 21 6.19 3.81 -13.44
C ALA A 21 5.79 2.70 -12.46
N ILE A 22 6.31 2.74 -11.22
CA ILE A 22 5.97 1.77 -10.17
C ILE A 22 4.48 1.84 -9.83
N LEU A 23 3.93 3.04 -9.64
CA LEU A 23 2.51 3.21 -9.36
C LEU A 23 1.66 2.63 -10.50
N TYR A 24 2.00 2.94 -11.75
CA TYR A 24 1.29 2.40 -12.91
C TYR A 24 1.39 0.87 -12.97
N SER A 25 2.56 0.30 -12.72
CA SER A 25 2.75 -1.16 -12.66
C SER A 25 1.91 -1.79 -11.55
N ILE A 26 1.83 -1.16 -10.38
CA ILE A 26 0.98 -1.60 -9.28
C ILE A 26 -0.49 -1.54 -9.69
N LEU A 27 -0.97 -0.41 -10.22
CA LEU A 27 -2.39 -0.21 -10.53
C LEU A 27 -2.91 -1.11 -11.65
N ASN A 28 -2.05 -1.48 -12.60
CA ASN A 28 -2.40 -2.35 -13.74
C ASN A 28 -2.09 -3.83 -13.50
N ALA A 29 -1.51 -4.19 -12.34
CA ALA A 29 -1.27 -5.59 -12.02
C ALA A 29 -2.60 -6.34 -11.84
N HIS A 30 -2.66 -7.58 -12.33
CA HIS A 30 -3.77 -8.47 -12.00
C HIS A 30 -3.80 -8.76 -10.49
N LYS A 31 -5.01 -9.01 -9.96
CA LYS A 31 -5.16 -9.42 -8.56
C LYS A 31 -4.31 -10.66 -8.30
N PRO A 32 -3.64 -10.74 -7.14
CA PRO A 32 -2.84 -11.89 -6.79
C PRO A 32 -3.71 -13.14 -6.81
N THR A 33 -3.12 -14.22 -7.31
CA THR A 33 -3.63 -15.58 -7.10
C THR A 33 -3.59 -15.91 -5.61
N GLU A 34 -4.44 -16.84 -5.17
CA GLU A 34 -4.62 -17.18 -3.75
C GLU A 34 -3.30 -17.56 -3.05
N ASN A 35 -2.36 -18.19 -3.77
CA ASN A 35 -1.03 -18.53 -3.25
C ASN A 35 -0.25 -17.29 -2.76
N ILE A 36 -0.21 -16.19 -3.53
CA ILE A 36 0.52 -14.97 -3.18
C ILE A 36 -0.13 -14.29 -1.97
N TYR A 37 -1.46 -14.37 -1.87
CA TYR A 37 -2.19 -13.84 -0.72
C TYR A 37 -1.87 -14.61 0.56
N GLY A 38 -1.93 -15.95 0.50
CA GLY A 38 -1.58 -16.81 1.63
C GLY A 38 -0.12 -16.64 2.06
N ASP A 39 0.81 -16.56 1.11
CA ASP A 39 2.24 -16.34 1.39
C ASP A 39 2.48 -15.00 2.10
N MET A 40 1.80 -13.95 1.67
CA MET A 40 1.88 -12.63 2.31
C MET A 40 1.40 -12.66 3.77
N LEU A 41 0.29 -13.35 4.04
CA LEU A 41 -0.22 -13.49 5.42
C LEU A 41 0.69 -14.36 6.28
N LYS A 42 1.23 -15.44 5.71
CA LYS A 42 2.18 -16.32 6.40
C LYS A 42 3.43 -15.54 6.85
N GLU A 43 4.04 -14.77 5.95
CA GLU A 43 5.19 -13.94 6.32
C GLU A 43 4.85 -12.90 7.39
N CYS A 44 3.65 -12.31 7.35
CA CYS A 44 3.21 -11.41 8.41
C CYS A 44 3.11 -12.15 9.75
N ARG A 45 2.59 -13.38 9.77
CA ARG A 45 2.55 -14.19 11.00
C ARG A 45 3.94 -14.51 11.52
N ASP A 46 4.90 -14.77 10.64
CA ASP A 46 6.29 -15.01 11.03
C ASP A 46 6.94 -13.75 11.64
N ILE A 47 6.69 -12.58 11.06
CA ILE A 47 7.17 -11.29 11.59
C ILE A 47 6.58 -10.98 12.97
N TYR A 48 5.32 -11.34 13.18
CA TYR A 48 4.56 -11.01 14.39
C TYR A 48 4.34 -12.21 15.32
N HIS A 49 5.15 -13.28 15.22
CA HIS A 49 4.92 -14.54 15.92
C HIS A 49 4.80 -14.41 17.45
N ASP A 50 5.54 -13.48 18.05
CA ASP A 50 5.49 -13.19 19.49
C ASP A 50 4.40 -12.18 19.89
N ASN A 51 3.63 -11.67 18.92
CA ASN A 51 2.58 -10.68 19.13
C ASN A 51 1.20 -11.28 18.82
N GLN A 52 0.65 -11.97 19.82
CA GLN A 52 -0.65 -12.63 19.72
C GLN A 52 -1.77 -11.70 19.22
N LYS A 53 -1.81 -10.46 19.71
CA LYS A 53 -2.80 -9.47 19.26
C LYS A 53 -2.69 -9.19 17.76
N MET A 54 -1.47 -9.10 17.24
CA MET A 54 -1.26 -8.89 15.81
C MET A 54 -1.61 -10.13 14.99
N CYS A 55 -1.30 -11.33 15.48
CA CYS A 55 -1.75 -12.58 14.87
C CYS A 55 -3.28 -12.64 14.76
N GLU A 56 -4.01 -12.28 15.82
CA GLU A 56 -5.48 -12.21 15.79
C GLU A 56 -5.99 -11.19 14.75
N ILE A 57 -5.32 -10.04 14.61
CA ILE A 57 -5.66 -9.04 13.59
C ILE A 57 -5.39 -9.57 12.17
N ILE A 58 -4.33 -10.36 11.97
CA ILE A 58 -4.03 -11.01 10.69
C ILE A 58 -5.11 -12.05 10.35
N ASP A 59 -5.55 -12.83 11.33
CA ASP A 59 -6.62 -13.82 11.13
C ASP A 59 -7.98 -13.16 10.85
N ASP A 60 -8.29 -12.05 11.52
CA ASP A 60 -9.48 -11.24 11.22
C ASP A 60 -9.41 -10.66 9.80
N PHE A 61 -8.23 -10.18 9.38
CA PHE A 61 -8.01 -9.69 8.03
C PHE A 61 -8.26 -10.79 7.00
N GLU A 62 -7.66 -11.97 7.20
CA GLU A 62 -7.79 -13.10 6.28
C GLU A 62 -9.25 -13.47 6.02
N LYS A 63 -10.09 -13.43 7.08
CA LYS A 63 -11.49 -13.85 7.03
C LYS A 63 -12.44 -12.75 6.57
N THR A 64 -12.13 -11.49 6.85
CA THR A 64 -13.11 -10.38 6.73
C THR A 64 -12.69 -9.26 5.80
N TYR A 65 -11.51 -9.35 5.17
CA TYR A 65 -11.05 -8.32 4.24
C TYR A 65 -12.03 -8.15 3.08
N ASP A 66 -12.43 -6.90 2.87
CA ASP A 66 -13.26 -6.46 1.76
C ASP A 66 -12.62 -5.19 1.17
N PRO A 67 -12.48 -5.07 -0.16
CA PRO A 67 -11.90 -3.89 -0.81
C PRO A 67 -12.54 -2.56 -0.39
N LYS A 68 -13.85 -2.54 -0.09
CA LYS A 68 -14.56 -1.35 0.39
C LYS A 68 -14.11 -0.91 1.79
N LYS A 69 -13.46 -1.80 2.55
CA LYS A 69 -12.87 -1.52 3.87
C LYS A 69 -11.35 -1.33 3.80
N ALA A 70 -10.73 -1.28 2.62
CA ALA A 70 -9.28 -1.18 2.48
C ALA A 70 -8.68 0.03 3.22
N ILE A 71 -9.31 1.21 3.12
CA ILE A 71 -8.89 2.40 3.88
C ILE A 71 -8.99 2.17 5.39
N TRP A 72 -10.06 1.56 5.88
CA TRP A 72 -10.22 1.28 7.31
C TRP A 72 -9.15 0.32 7.83
N TRP A 73 -8.83 -0.73 7.07
CA TRP A 73 -7.73 -1.65 7.38
C TRP A 73 -6.38 -0.96 7.39
N TYR A 74 -6.17 -0.02 6.47
CA TYR A 74 -4.95 0.76 6.36
C TYR A 74 -4.79 1.82 7.47
N THR A 75 -5.88 2.41 7.97
CA THR A 75 -5.81 3.47 8.98
C THR A 75 -5.87 2.96 10.41
N LYS A 76 -6.41 1.76 10.65
CA LYS A 76 -6.38 1.14 11.98
C LYS A 76 -4.97 0.67 12.33
N ASP A 77 -4.65 0.58 13.62
CA ASP A 77 -3.39 -0.02 14.08
C ASP A 77 -3.38 -1.52 13.78
N SER A 78 -2.82 -1.87 12.62
CA SER A 78 -2.72 -3.23 12.10
C SER A 78 -1.37 -3.47 11.45
N PHE A 79 -1.05 -4.74 11.17
CA PHE A 79 0.11 -5.12 10.40
C PHE A 79 0.12 -4.39 9.05
N LEU A 80 -1.05 -4.15 8.45
CA LEU A 80 -1.20 -3.57 7.13
C LEU A 80 -0.69 -2.12 7.08
N TYR A 81 -1.11 -1.29 8.05
CA TYR A 81 -0.57 0.06 8.23
C TYR A 81 0.96 0.04 8.39
N ARG A 82 1.47 -0.83 9.26
CA ARG A 82 2.89 -0.88 9.64
C ARG A 82 3.76 -1.35 8.48
N GLN A 83 3.40 -2.47 7.83
CA GLN A 83 4.16 -3.07 6.74
C GLN A 83 4.18 -2.17 5.50
N ILE A 84 3.02 -1.62 5.11
CA ILE A 84 2.94 -0.77 3.91
C ILE A 84 3.72 0.54 4.11
N ASN A 85 3.54 1.22 5.25
CA ASN A 85 4.28 2.46 5.50
C ASN A 85 5.78 2.24 5.69
N ALA A 86 6.19 1.14 6.32
CA ALA A 86 7.60 0.79 6.39
C ALA A 86 8.17 0.56 4.98
N ALA A 87 7.46 -0.21 4.14
CA ALA A 87 7.89 -0.49 2.78
C ALA A 87 8.01 0.76 1.92
N PHE A 88 7.09 1.72 2.02
CA PHE A 88 7.19 2.99 1.31
C PHE A 88 8.34 3.86 1.81
N ARG A 89 8.56 3.95 3.14
CA ARG A 89 9.67 4.74 3.70
C ARG A 89 11.04 4.21 3.31
N THR A 90 11.17 2.89 3.15
CA THR A 90 12.45 2.24 2.82
C THR A 90 12.53 1.80 1.36
N GLU A 91 11.56 2.22 0.53
CA GLU A 91 11.47 1.83 -0.89
C GLU A 91 11.61 0.30 -1.12
N ASN A 92 11.06 -0.52 -0.22
CA ASN A 92 11.15 -1.97 -0.30
C ASN A 92 10.19 -2.50 -1.37
N ILE A 93 10.64 -2.49 -2.62
CA ILE A 93 9.86 -2.89 -3.79
C ILE A 93 9.24 -4.30 -3.64
N PRO A 94 9.96 -5.34 -3.17
CA PRO A 94 9.34 -6.66 -2.95
C PRO A 94 8.15 -6.62 -2.00
N THR A 95 8.23 -5.85 -0.91
CA THR A 95 7.12 -5.71 0.05
C THR A 95 5.98 -4.90 -0.56
N ILE A 96 6.28 -3.79 -1.23
CA ILE A 96 5.27 -3.00 -1.95
C ILE A 96 4.51 -3.89 -2.96
N TRP A 97 5.23 -4.69 -3.74
CA TRP A 97 4.63 -5.59 -4.72
C TRP A 97 3.78 -6.70 -4.07
N LYS A 98 4.19 -7.20 -2.91
CA LYS A 98 3.44 -8.18 -2.13
C LYS A 98 2.10 -7.63 -1.64
N PHE A 99 2.09 -6.38 -1.17
CA PHE A 99 0.88 -5.67 -0.73
C PHE A 99 0.12 -4.96 -1.85
N ARG A 100 0.53 -5.12 -3.12
CA ARG A 100 0.00 -4.35 -4.26
C ARG A 100 -1.53 -4.36 -4.39
N PHE A 101 -2.19 -5.46 -4.05
CA PHE A 101 -3.65 -5.56 -4.17
C PHE A 101 -4.37 -4.70 -3.14
N VAL A 102 -3.86 -4.62 -1.90
CA VAL A 102 -4.43 -3.72 -0.90
C VAL A 102 -4.13 -2.27 -1.28
N ILE A 103 -2.94 -2.00 -1.80
CA ILE A 103 -2.56 -0.67 -2.31
C ILE A 103 -3.48 -0.25 -3.46
N GLN A 104 -3.80 -1.15 -4.39
CA GLN A 104 -4.79 -0.92 -5.47
C GLN A 104 -6.17 -0.59 -4.90
N ASP A 105 -6.64 -1.36 -3.90
CA ASP A 105 -7.96 -1.14 -3.30
C ASP A 105 -8.01 0.18 -2.52
N ILE A 106 -6.94 0.54 -1.81
CA ILE A 106 -6.79 1.84 -1.15
C ILE A 106 -6.85 2.97 -2.19
N TYR A 107 -6.06 2.87 -3.25
CA TYR A 107 -6.00 3.89 -4.31
C TYR A 107 -7.37 4.13 -4.94
N LYS A 108 -8.05 3.06 -5.38
CA LYS A 108 -9.40 3.14 -5.95
C LYS A 108 -10.39 3.75 -4.98
N ARG A 109 -10.30 3.44 -3.68
CA ARG A 109 -11.21 4.02 -2.70
C ARG A 109 -10.93 5.49 -2.43
N LEU A 110 -9.67 5.92 -2.50
CA LEU A 110 -9.31 7.34 -2.42
C LEU A 110 -9.83 8.13 -3.62
N GLU A 111 -9.76 7.57 -4.84
CA GLU A 111 -10.34 8.18 -6.04
C GLU A 111 -11.85 8.39 -5.89
N LEU A 112 -12.58 7.36 -5.45
CA LEU A 112 -14.03 7.48 -5.22
C LEU A 112 -14.37 8.53 -4.17
N LEU A 113 -13.65 8.56 -3.04
CA LEU A 113 -13.87 9.57 -2.00
C LEU A 113 -13.55 10.98 -2.50
N HIS A 114 -12.53 11.13 -3.35
CA HIS A 114 -12.20 12.41 -3.96
C HIS A 114 -13.32 12.88 -4.91
N GLU A 115 -13.84 11.99 -5.76
CA GLU A 115 -14.97 12.29 -6.64
C GLU A 115 -16.23 12.68 -5.84
N GLU A 116 -16.53 11.96 -4.76
CA GLU A 116 -17.64 12.28 -3.85
C GLU A 116 -17.46 13.66 -3.19
N GLN A 117 -16.24 13.95 -2.73
CA GLN A 117 -15.92 15.26 -2.17
C GLN A 117 -16.13 16.37 -3.19
N MET A 118 -15.62 16.23 -4.42
CA MET A 118 -15.78 17.23 -5.48
C MET A 118 -17.25 17.50 -5.81
N LYS A 119 -18.09 16.46 -5.91
CA LYS A 119 -19.54 16.62 -6.15
C LYS A 119 -20.28 17.35 -5.03
N ASN A 120 -19.78 17.30 -3.80
CA ASN A 120 -20.40 18.00 -2.67
C ASN A 120 -20.00 19.49 -2.60
N TYR A 121 -19.04 19.94 -3.42
CA TYR A 121 -18.64 21.34 -3.54
C TYR A 121 -19.31 22.06 -4.72
N ASP A 122 -19.97 21.34 -5.63
CA ASP A 122 -20.77 21.86 -6.76
C ASP A 122 -22.25 22.01 -6.38
#